data_AF-A0A060BSL8-F1
#
_entry.id   AF-A0A060BSL8-F1
#
_cell.length_a   1.000
_cell.length_b   1.000
_cell.length_c   1.000
_cell.angle_alpha   90.00
_cell.angle_beta   90.00
_cell.angle_gamma   90.00
#
_symmetry.space_group_name_H-M   'P 1'
#
loop_
_entity.id
_entity.type
_entity.pdbx_description
1 polymer ?
#
loop_
_entity_poly.entity_id
_entity_poly.type
_entity_poly.pdbx_seq_one_letter_code
_entity_poly.pdbx_strand_id
1 'polypeptide(L)'
;TWPTILDQFSSERLLVDVLGVGVRSGVTAPPMTSPPEARACKVTAAGVEKAVAELMDGGADGAARRARARELAATARAAVEEGGSSHADLTDMIRHVAEVARTKRQEREVRPT
;
A
#
# COMPACT_ATOMS: atom_id res chain seq x y z
N THR A 1 2.43 11.14 4.13
CA THR A 1 2.75 9.84 4.73
C THR A 1 3.47 10.08 6.02
N TRP A 2 3.20 9.24 7.03
CA TRP A 2 3.86 9.30 8.33
C TRP A 2 4.23 7.87 8.72
N PRO A 3 5.38 7.34 8.23
CA PRO A 3 5.79 5.99 8.55
C PRO A 3 6.22 5.89 10.01
N THR A 4 5.85 4.80 10.68
CA THR A 4 6.25 4.50 12.05
C THR A 4 7.09 3.24 12.12
N ILE A 5 6.71 2.16 11.43
CA ILE A 5 7.45 0.88 11.46
C ILE A 5 7.31 0.08 10.14
N LEU A 6 8.22 -0.88 9.96
CA LEU A 6 8.14 -1.97 8.98
C LEU A 6 7.96 -1.50 7.51
N ASP A 7 7.00 -2.08 6.81
CA ASP A 7 6.68 -1.90 5.41
C ASP A 7 6.19 -0.48 5.07
N GLN A 8 5.85 0.33 6.07
CA GLN A 8 5.35 1.69 5.87
C GLN A 8 6.36 2.61 5.18
N PHE A 9 7.67 2.37 5.33
CA PHE A 9 8.70 3.10 4.60
C PHE A 9 8.70 2.74 3.10
N SER A 10 8.43 1.47 2.78
CA SER A 10 8.24 1.03 1.39
C SER A 10 6.94 1.60 0.82
N SER A 11 5.85 1.56 1.58
CA SER A 11 4.57 2.16 1.22
C SER A 11 4.68 3.68 1.02
N GLU A 12 5.50 4.38 1.79
CA GLU A 12 5.82 5.79 1.54
C GLU A 12 6.48 5.98 0.17
N ARG A 13 7.52 5.20 -0.16
CA ARG A 13 8.18 5.29 -1.47
C ARG A 13 7.21 4.99 -2.60
N LEU A 14 6.33 4.00 -2.45
CA LEU A 14 5.28 3.73 -3.42
C LEU A 14 4.34 4.94 -3.58
N LEU A 15 3.81 5.48 -2.49
CA LEU A 15 2.84 6.58 -2.53
C LEU A 15 3.44 7.91 -3.03
N VAL A 16 4.70 8.18 -2.71
CA VAL A 16 5.36 9.46 -3.03
C VAL A 16 6.18 9.38 -4.31
N ASP A 17 7.09 8.43 -4.43
CA ASP A 17 8.05 8.40 -5.55
C ASP A 17 7.48 7.74 -6.80
N VAL A 18 6.66 6.71 -6.64
CA VAL A 18 6.12 5.94 -7.77
C VAL A 18 4.76 6.50 -8.20
N LEU A 19 3.80 6.54 -7.28
CA LEU A 19 2.43 6.98 -7.57
C LEU A 19 2.30 8.51 -7.57
N GLY A 20 3.16 9.22 -6.84
CA GLY A 20 3.11 10.67 -6.72
C GLY A 20 1.75 11.18 -6.26
N VAL A 21 1.20 10.56 -5.22
CA VAL A 21 -0.07 10.95 -4.56
C VAL A 21 0.12 11.39 -3.11
N GLY A 22 1.30 11.14 -2.54
CA GLY A 22 1.63 11.49 -1.15
C GLY A 22 2.65 12.63 -1.03
N VAL A 23 2.75 13.18 0.18
CA VAL A 23 3.80 14.09 0.64
C VAL A 23 4.44 13.48 1.88
N ARG A 24 5.77 13.59 2.05
CA ARG A 24 6.49 13.04 3.21
C ARG A 24 6.34 13.94 4.44
N SER A 25 6.13 13.35 5.61
CA SER A 25 6.19 14.09 6.88
C SER A 25 7.62 14.43 7.32
N GLY A 26 8.64 13.79 6.72
CA GLY A 26 10.04 13.95 7.10
C GLY A 26 10.56 12.88 8.09
N VAL A 27 9.76 11.87 8.42
CA VAL A 27 10.25 10.71 9.18
C VAL A 27 11.13 9.83 8.28
N THR A 28 12.39 9.62 8.67
CA THR A 28 13.38 8.88 7.86
C THR A 28 13.75 7.50 8.41
N ALA A 29 13.40 7.20 9.67
CA ALA A 29 13.71 5.91 10.29
C ALA A 29 12.67 5.55 11.38
N PRO A 30 12.43 4.25 11.64
CA PRO A 30 11.55 3.81 12.72
C PRO A 30 12.03 4.31 14.09
N PRO A 31 11.13 4.65 15.03
CA PRO A 31 11.53 5.04 16.39
C PRO A 31 12.36 3.97 17.11
N MET A 32 12.11 2.69 16.81
CA MET A 32 12.83 1.57 17.41
C MET A 32 14.33 1.54 17.07
N THR A 33 14.75 2.16 15.97
CA THR A 33 16.17 2.26 15.61
C THR A 33 16.91 3.37 16.35
N SER A 34 16.19 4.14 17.19
CA SER A 34 16.77 5.21 18.00
C SER A 34 16.90 4.78 19.47
N PRO A 35 17.98 5.22 20.17
CA PRO A 35 18.11 5.04 21.62
C PRO A 35 16.87 5.56 22.37
N PRO A 36 16.48 4.98 23.52
CA PRO A 36 15.28 5.39 24.28
C PRO A 36 15.15 6.89 24.49
N GLU A 37 16.24 7.57 24.81
CA GLU A 37 16.36 9.02 24.98
C GLU A 37 16.14 9.84 23.71
N ALA A 38 16.30 9.22 22.53
CA ALA A 38 16.15 9.82 21.21
C ALA A 38 14.91 9.29 20.44
N ARG A 39 14.00 8.56 21.11
CA ARG A 39 12.73 8.07 20.54
C ARG A 39 11.66 9.15 20.38
N ALA A 40 11.93 10.38 20.82
CA ALA A 40 11.04 11.51 20.61
C ALA A 40 10.75 11.72 19.11
N CYS A 41 9.56 12.24 18.79
CA CYS A 41 9.18 12.55 17.42
C CYS A 41 10.22 13.49 16.79
N LYS A 42 10.88 13.03 15.72
CA LYS A 42 11.93 13.79 15.01
C LYS A 42 11.38 14.84 14.05
N VAL A 43 10.06 14.92 13.89
CA VAL A 43 9.40 15.90 13.03
C VAL A 43 9.02 17.12 13.88
N THR A 44 9.53 18.29 13.50
CA THR A 44 9.21 19.55 14.16
C THR A 44 7.82 20.04 13.76
N ALA A 45 7.22 20.92 14.57
CA ALA A 45 5.95 21.57 14.22
C ALA A 45 6.00 22.27 12.84
N ALA A 46 7.10 22.96 12.54
CA ALA A 46 7.33 23.58 11.23
C ALA A 46 7.43 22.54 10.09
N GLY A 47 8.00 21.36 10.36
CA GLY A 47 8.01 20.25 9.41
C GLY A 47 6.61 19.72 9.11
N VAL A 48 5.77 19.61 10.13
CA VAL A 48 4.35 19.25 9.96
C VAL A 48 3.62 20.32 9.16
N GLU A 49 3.78 21.59 9.51
CA GLU A 49 3.17 22.72 8.79
C GLU A 49 3.53 22.70 7.31
N LYS A 50 4.83 22.54 6.99
CA LYS A 50 5.30 22.42 5.61
C LYS A 50 4.64 21.26 4.87
N ALA A 51 4.60 20.07 5.47
CA ALA A 51 4.01 18.89 4.85
C ALA A 51 2.50 19.06 4.59
N VAL A 52 1.78 19.69 5.52
CA VAL A 52 0.35 19.99 5.36
C VAL A 52 0.13 21.05 4.28
N ALA A 53 0.92 22.13 4.28
CA ALA A 53 0.83 23.18 3.27
C ALA A 53 1.11 22.63 1.86
N GLU A 54 2.14 21.79 1.71
CA GLU A 54 2.44 21.10 0.46
C GLU A 54 1.29 20.17 0.07
N LEU A 55 0.76 19.35 0.99
CA LEU A 55 -0.35 18.44 0.70
C LEU A 55 -1.59 19.20 0.17
N MET A 56 -1.92 20.30 0.84
CA MET A 56 -3.10 21.12 0.56
C MET A 56 -2.90 22.14 -0.56
N ASP A 57 -1.71 22.18 -1.16
CA ASP A 57 -1.37 23.13 -2.22
C ASP A 57 -2.45 23.17 -3.32
N GLY A 58 -2.87 24.39 -3.65
CA GLY A 58 -3.82 24.69 -4.72
C GLY A 58 -3.15 24.80 -6.09
N GLY A 59 -1.81 24.85 -6.12
CA GLY A 59 -1.00 24.91 -7.33
C GLY A 59 -1.01 23.62 -8.16
N ALA A 60 -0.17 23.63 -9.19
CA ALA A 60 -0.07 22.57 -10.18
C ALA A 60 0.27 21.21 -9.54
N ASP A 61 1.22 21.18 -8.60
CA ASP A 61 1.67 19.95 -7.96
C ASP A 61 0.57 19.33 -7.09
N GLY A 62 -0.16 20.16 -6.33
CA GLY A 62 -1.31 19.71 -5.55
C GLY A 62 -2.47 19.22 -6.41
N ALA A 63 -2.77 19.91 -7.51
CA ALA A 63 -3.77 19.48 -8.47
C ALA A 63 -3.41 18.14 -9.13
N ALA A 64 -2.14 17.98 -9.55
CA ALA A 64 -1.64 16.75 -10.16
C ALA A 64 -1.73 15.56 -9.20
N ARG A 65 -1.31 15.73 -7.92
CA ARG A 65 -1.47 14.70 -6.88
C ARG A 65 -2.93 14.26 -6.72
N ARG A 66 -3.86 15.22 -6.63
CA ARG A 66 -5.30 14.93 -6.49
C ARG A 66 -5.88 14.24 -7.73
N ALA A 67 -5.44 14.61 -8.93
CA ALA A 67 -5.87 13.95 -10.17
C ALA A 67 -5.44 12.47 -10.19
N ARG A 68 -4.15 12.20 -9.94
CA ARG A 68 -3.62 10.82 -9.85
C ARG A 68 -4.34 9.99 -8.80
N ALA A 69 -4.62 10.57 -7.63
CA ALA A 69 -5.36 9.89 -6.58
C ALA A 69 -6.79 9.49 -7.02
N ARG A 70 -7.48 10.34 -7.80
CA ARG A 70 -8.81 10.03 -8.35
C ARG A 70 -8.75 8.94 -9.41
N GLU A 71 -7.75 8.98 -10.29
CA GLU A 71 -7.51 7.95 -11.31
C GLU A 71 -7.23 6.58 -10.67
N LEU A 72 -6.36 6.54 -9.65
CA LEU A 72 -6.10 5.32 -8.88
C LEU A 72 -7.36 4.81 -8.20
N ALA A 73 -8.18 5.70 -7.63
CA ALA A 73 -9.44 5.30 -6.99
C ALA A 73 -10.44 4.70 -8.00
N ALA A 74 -10.50 5.24 -9.23
CA ALA A 74 -11.32 4.66 -10.30
C ALA A 74 -10.77 3.29 -10.74
N THR A 75 -9.46 3.19 -10.94
CA THR A 75 -8.78 1.95 -11.34
C THR A 75 -8.97 0.84 -10.30
N ALA A 76 -8.80 1.17 -9.02
CA ALA A 76 -8.96 0.22 -7.93
C ALA A 76 -10.41 -0.29 -7.82
N ARG A 77 -11.41 0.57 -8.06
CA ARG A 77 -12.82 0.15 -8.13
C ARG A 77 -13.07 -0.80 -9.31
N ALA A 78 -12.62 -0.43 -10.50
CA ALA A 78 -12.77 -1.29 -11.68
C ALA A 78 -12.06 -2.65 -11.55
N ALA A 79 -10.92 -2.70 -10.86
CA ALA A 79 -10.17 -3.95 -10.66
C ALA A 79 -10.94 -4.99 -9.81
N VAL A 80 -11.80 -4.55 -8.88
CA VAL A 80 -12.52 -5.44 -7.96
C VAL A 80 -13.96 -5.73 -8.37
N GLU A 81 -14.51 -5.00 -9.36
CA GLU A 81 -15.82 -5.29 -9.94
C GLU A 81 -15.83 -6.65 -10.67
N GLU A 82 -17.03 -7.21 -10.89
CA GLU A 82 -17.20 -8.46 -11.65
C GLU A 82 -16.57 -8.32 -13.04
N GLY A 83 -15.66 -9.23 -13.40
CA GLY A 83 -14.88 -9.16 -14.64
C GLY A 83 -13.63 -8.27 -14.57
N GLY A 84 -13.40 -7.59 -13.45
CA GLY A 84 -12.16 -6.86 -13.16
C GLY A 84 -10.97 -7.78 -12.87
N SER A 85 -9.76 -7.23 -12.94
CA SER A 85 -8.53 -8.03 -12.83
C SER A 85 -8.36 -8.71 -11.48
N SER A 86 -8.57 -8.01 -10.36
CA SER A 86 -8.44 -8.60 -9.03
C SER A 86 -9.58 -9.59 -8.73
N HIS A 87 -10.78 -9.34 -9.26
CA HIS A 87 -11.87 -10.30 -9.22
C HIS A 87 -11.51 -11.60 -9.97
N ALA A 88 -10.98 -11.47 -11.19
CA ALA A 88 -10.53 -12.61 -12.00
C ALA A 88 -9.41 -13.40 -11.29
N ASP A 89 -8.37 -12.72 -10.81
CA ASP A 89 -7.24 -13.36 -10.11
C ASP A 89 -7.69 -14.16 -8.89
N LEU A 90 -8.60 -13.59 -8.07
CA LEU A 90 -9.15 -14.31 -6.91
C LEU A 90 -10.00 -15.51 -7.33
N THR A 91 -10.78 -15.38 -8.39
CA THR A 91 -11.59 -16.47 -8.94
C THR A 91 -10.70 -17.62 -9.42
N ASP A 92 -9.62 -17.30 -10.13
CA ASP A 92 -8.66 -18.29 -10.63
C ASP A 92 -7.90 -18.96 -9.49
N MET A 93 -7.51 -18.20 -8.46
CA MET A 93 -6.90 -18.77 -7.26
C MET A 93 -7.84 -19.78 -6.57
N ILE A 94 -9.13 -19.45 -6.43
CA ILE A 94 -10.12 -20.36 -5.83
C ILE A 94 -10.26 -21.65 -6.65
N ARG A 95 -10.36 -21.53 -7.98
CA ARG A 95 -10.41 -22.69 -8.89
C ARG A 95 -9.18 -23.57 -8.72
N HIS A 96 -7.99 -22.97 -8.74
CA HIS A 96 -6.73 -23.68 -8.60
C HIS A 96 -6.64 -24.44 -7.26
N VAL A 97 -6.99 -23.78 -6.16
CA VAL A 97 -6.99 -24.43 -4.83
C VAL A 97 -7.99 -25.59 -4.78
N ALA A 98 -9.17 -25.45 -5.38
CA ALA A 98 -10.18 -26.50 -5.43
C ALA A 98 -9.71 -27.71 -6.26
N GLU A 99 -9.03 -27.49 -7.38
CA GLU A 99 -8.43 -28.54 -8.20
C GLU A 99 -7.32 -29.28 -7.43
N VAL A 100 -6.40 -28.56 -6.80
CA VAL A 100 -5.33 -29.14 -5.98
C VAL A 100 -5.92 -30.00 -4.84
N ALA A 101 -6.99 -29.54 -4.20
CA ALA A 101 -7.66 -30.30 -3.15
C ALA A 101 -8.28 -31.61 -3.66
N ARG A 102 -8.91 -31.59 -4.85
CA ARG A 102 -9.48 -32.78 -5.50
C ARG A 102 -8.40 -33.79 -5.88
N THR A 103 -7.31 -33.34 -6.50
CA THR A 103 -6.19 -34.21 -6.88
C THR A 103 -5.58 -34.89 -5.66
N LYS A 104 -5.32 -34.14 -4.58
CA LYS A 104 -4.79 -34.70 -3.33
C LYS A 104 -5.72 -35.74 -2.68
N ARG A 105 -7.04 -35.56 -2.80
CA ARG A 105 -8.03 -36.53 -2.30
C ARG A 105 -7.96 -37.83 -3.11
N GLN A 106 -7.92 -37.72 -4.43
CA GLN A 106 -7.80 -38.88 -5.32
C GLN A 106 -6.48 -39.64 -5.10
N GLU A 107 -5.36 -38.94 -4.97
CA GLU A 107 -4.05 -39.57 -4.68
C GLU A 107 -4.03 -40.34 -3.35
N ARG A 108 -4.74 -39.85 -2.33
CA ARG A 108 -4.90 -40.55 -1.04
C ARG A 108 -5.79 -41.78 -1.14
N GLU A 109 -6.81 -41.73 -1.98
CA GLU A 109 -7.71 -42.88 -2.22
C GLU A 109 -7.05 -43.96 -3.09
N VAL A 110 -6.15 -43.58 -4.00
CA VAL A 110 -5.47 -44.50 -4.94
C VAL A 110 -4.25 -45.19 -4.31
N ARG A 111 -3.65 -44.63 -3.25
CA ARG A 111 -2.48 -45.22 -2.57
C ARG A 111 -2.93 -45.94 -1.30
N PRO A 112 -3.13 -47.28 -1.31
CA PRO A 112 -3.48 -48.01 -0.09
C PRO A 112 -2.27 -48.00 0.85
N THR A 113 -2.55 -47.86 2.15
CA THR A 113 -1.56 -48.02 3.23
C THR A 113 -0.91 -49.39 3.22
#